data_AF-Q4RHT3-F1
#
_entry.id   AF-Q4RHT3-F1
#
_cell.length_a   1.000
_cell.length_b   1.000
_cell.length_c   1.000
_cell.angle_alpha   90.00
_cell.angle_beta   90.00
_cell.angle_gamma   90.00
#
_symmetry.space_group_name_H-M   'P 1'
#
loop_
_entity.id
_entity.type
_entity.pdbx_description
1 polymer ?
#
loop_
_entity_poly.entity_id
_entity_poly.type
_entity_poly.pdbx_seq_one_letter_code
_entity_poly.pdbx_strand_id
1 'polypeptide(L)'
;MAAVLWQAAEATAPVRSSVHHRKSHESPVEGWPAPPMANSTQAQQAFRTEPRNLTVHKGATAVLKCEVLRASGTVQWGKDGLLLGPQQSLPGFPRYSMIGNPKRGQYHLQIEKAQLEDDAFYECQAGRSESSHAIVSSMAWVNVQSE
;
A
#
# COMPACT_ATOMS: atom_id res chain seq x y z
N MET A 1 41.06 30.07 56.27
CA MET A 1 40.88 29.00 55.27
C MET A 1 40.09 27.88 55.92
N ALA A 2 39.07 27.40 55.19
CA ALA A 2 38.34 26.12 55.29
C ALA A 2 37.92 25.62 56.70
N ALA A 3 36.64 25.73 57.07
CA ALA A 3 35.50 24.85 56.72
C ALA A 3 35.42 23.62 57.67
N VAL A 4 34.50 23.50 58.64
CA VAL A 4 33.02 23.52 58.66
C VAL A 4 32.42 22.11 58.48
N LEU A 5 31.74 21.69 59.55
CA LEU A 5 30.55 20.80 59.67
C LEU A 5 30.70 19.29 59.86
N TRP A 6 30.34 18.89 61.08
CA TRP A 6 29.34 17.88 61.47
C TRP A 6 28.77 17.02 60.33
N GLN A 7 29.08 15.73 60.37
CA GLN A 7 28.38 14.71 59.59
C GLN A 7 26.96 14.52 60.14
N ALA A 8 26.00 14.78 59.26
CA ALA A 8 24.57 14.65 59.48
C ALA A 8 24.11 13.19 59.38
N ALA A 9 22.97 12.95 60.02
CA ALA A 9 22.31 11.67 60.25
C ALA A 9 21.95 10.87 58.98
N GLU A 10 22.03 9.55 59.11
CA GLU A 10 21.49 8.58 58.16
C GLU A 10 19.96 8.58 58.20
N ALA A 11 19.34 9.12 57.15
CA ALA A 11 17.92 8.98 56.90
C ALA A 11 17.68 7.69 56.09
N THR A 12 17.12 6.68 56.73
CA THR A 12 16.57 5.50 56.05
C THR A 12 15.21 5.82 55.45
N ALA A 13 15.08 5.62 54.14
CA ALA A 13 13.80 5.34 53.50
C ALA A 13 14.03 4.23 52.47
N PRO A 14 13.15 3.23 52.41
CA PRO A 14 12.30 3.22 51.24
C PRO A 14 10.82 2.94 51.52
N VAL A 15 10.08 3.27 50.48
CA VAL A 15 8.64 3.37 50.31
C VAL A 15 7.97 2.01 50.04
N ARG A 16 6.82 1.83 50.72
CA ARG A 16 5.55 1.18 50.31
C ARG A 16 5.57 0.19 49.12
N SER A 17 5.08 -1.03 49.34
CA SER A 17 3.68 -1.45 49.04
C SER A 17 3.58 -2.90 48.57
N SER A 18 2.46 -3.52 48.94
CA SER A 18 2.09 -4.92 48.83
C SER A 18 2.35 -5.57 47.47
N VAL A 19 2.92 -6.77 47.52
CA VAL A 19 2.94 -7.73 46.40
C VAL A 19 1.50 -8.17 46.13
N HIS A 20 0.86 -7.58 45.12
CA HIS A 20 -0.32 -8.21 44.52
C HIS A 20 0.16 -9.44 43.75
N HIS A 21 -0.16 -10.62 44.26
CA HIS A 21 -0.10 -11.86 43.51
C HIS A 21 -1.03 -11.73 42.29
N ARG A 22 -0.47 -11.36 41.15
CA ARG A 22 -1.17 -11.47 39.86
C ARG A 22 -1.13 -12.95 39.49
N LYS A 23 -2.18 -13.67 39.86
CA LYS A 23 -2.46 -15.03 39.39
C LYS A 23 -2.47 -14.97 37.86
N SER A 24 -1.47 -15.55 37.21
CA SER A 24 -1.49 -15.81 35.77
C SER A 24 -2.61 -16.80 35.50
N HIS A 25 -3.76 -16.27 35.09
CA HIS A 25 -4.84 -17.07 34.52
C HIS A 25 -4.39 -17.50 33.11
N GLU A 26 -3.70 -18.64 33.03
CA GLU A 26 -3.56 -19.42 31.81
C GLU A 26 -4.97 -19.87 31.41
N SER A 27 -5.49 -19.36 30.31
CA SER A 27 -6.79 -19.80 29.78
C SER A 27 -6.57 -21.04 28.90
N PRO A 28 -7.31 -22.14 29.11
CA PRO A 28 -7.25 -23.30 28.22
C PRO A 28 -7.75 -22.88 26.84
N VAL A 29 -6.90 -22.94 25.81
CA VAL A 29 -7.27 -22.73 24.41
C VAL A 29 -7.98 -23.97 23.84
N GLU A 30 -9.12 -24.34 24.40
CA GLU A 30 -10.04 -25.28 23.77
C GLU A 30 -11.13 -24.50 23.03
N GLY A 31 -11.07 -24.51 21.70
CA GLY A 31 -12.21 -24.10 20.86
C GLY A 31 -12.01 -22.93 19.91
N TRP A 32 -10.78 -22.51 19.60
CA TRP A 32 -10.57 -21.58 18.48
C TRP A 32 -10.55 -22.40 17.19
N PRO A 33 -11.53 -22.23 16.26
CA PRO A 33 -11.40 -22.84 14.95
C PRO A 33 -10.09 -22.33 14.35
N ALA A 34 -9.24 -23.25 13.92
CA ALA A 34 -8.07 -22.88 13.14
C ALA A 34 -8.54 -21.95 12.01
N PRO A 35 -7.86 -20.82 11.73
CA PRO A 35 -8.17 -20.04 10.54
C PRO A 35 -8.14 -21.04 9.37
N PRO A 36 -9.14 -21.02 8.47
CA PRO A 36 -9.17 -21.98 7.38
C PRO A 36 -7.82 -21.91 6.70
N MET A 37 -7.03 -22.97 6.81
CA MET A 37 -5.84 -23.13 6.00
C MET A 37 -6.38 -22.98 4.58
N ALA A 38 -5.99 -21.90 3.90
CA ALA A 38 -6.37 -21.62 2.53
C ALA A 38 -5.80 -22.75 1.67
N ASN A 39 -6.51 -23.86 1.64
CA ASN A 39 -6.23 -24.98 0.76
C ASN A 39 -6.84 -24.57 -0.57
N SER A 40 -6.20 -23.59 -1.19
CA SER A 40 -6.65 -23.06 -2.45
C SER A 40 -5.63 -23.43 -3.50
N THR A 41 -6.02 -24.35 -4.37
CA THR A 41 -5.61 -24.29 -5.77
C THR A 41 -6.23 -23.05 -6.43
N GLN A 42 -6.21 -21.88 -5.76
CA GLN A 42 -6.70 -20.64 -6.31
C GLN A 42 -5.64 -20.07 -7.22
N ALA A 43 -6.10 -19.72 -8.41
CA ALA A 43 -5.26 -19.30 -9.49
C ALA A 43 -4.85 -17.84 -9.26
N GLN A 44 -3.73 -17.66 -8.54
CA GLN A 44 -3.12 -16.37 -8.20
C GLN A 44 -3.16 -15.39 -9.38
N GLN A 45 -3.64 -14.17 -9.11
CA GLN A 45 -3.60 -13.06 -10.06
C GLN A 45 -2.13 -12.72 -10.42
N ALA A 46 -1.89 -12.38 -11.68
CA ALA A 46 -0.56 -12.08 -12.20
C ALA A 46 -0.65 -11.04 -13.32
N PHE A 47 0.40 -10.26 -13.55
CA PHE A 47 0.43 -9.35 -14.70
C PHE A 47 0.64 -10.15 -16.00
N ARG A 48 -0.23 -9.94 -16.98
CA ARG A 48 0.02 -10.28 -18.39
C ARG A 48 0.87 -9.22 -19.06
N THR A 49 0.62 -7.96 -18.72
CA THR A 49 1.34 -6.82 -19.25
C THR A 49 1.48 -5.78 -18.15
N GLU A 50 2.72 -5.38 -17.95
CA GLU A 50 3.10 -4.32 -17.01
C GLU A 50 3.37 -3.03 -17.78
N PRO A 51 3.22 -1.87 -17.13
CA PRO A 51 3.51 -0.61 -17.78
C PRO A 51 4.98 -0.47 -18.12
N ARG A 52 5.25 0.36 -19.13
CA ARG A 52 6.59 0.69 -19.58
C ARG A 52 6.74 2.20 -19.61
N ASN A 53 7.98 2.66 -19.48
CA ASN A 53 8.30 4.08 -19.59
C ASN A 53 7.74 4.65 -20.89
N LEU A 54 7.23 5.87 -20.81
CA LEU A 54 6.54 6.55 -21.89
C LEU A 54 7.01 8.00 -21.92
N THR A 55 7.30 8.52 -23.11
CA THR A 55 7.56 9.94 -23.32
C THR A 55 6.46 10.51 -24.21
N VAL A 56 5.89 11.63 -23.80
CA VAL A 56 4.88 12.36 -24.57
C VAL A 56 5.17 13.86 -24.53
N HIS A 57 4.73 14.59 -25.54
CA HIS A 57 4.70 16.04 -25.46
C HIS A 57 3.48 16.51 -24.66
N LYS A 58 3.62 17.67 -24.02
CA LYS A 58 2.54 18.36 -23.33
C LYS A 58 1.33 18.53 -24.27
N GLY A 59 0.14 18.27 -23.75
CA GLY A 59 -1.12 18.31 -24.50
C GLY A 59 -1.47 17.01 -25.23
N ALA A 60 -0.53 16.08 -25.40
CA ALA A 60 -0.82 14.76 -25.96
C ALA A 60 -1.58 13.86 -24.97
N THR A 61 -2.03 12.71 -25.44
CA THR A 61 -2.62 11.67 -24.58
C THR A 61 -1.58 10.61 -24.26
N ALA A 62 -1.35 10.36 -22.97
CA ALA A 62 -0.49 9.27 -22.49
C ALA A 62 -1.35 8.05 -22.13
N VAL A 63 -0.91 6.85 -22.52
CA VAL A 63 -1.58 5.59 -22.18
C VAL A 63 -0.58 4.59 -21.64
N LEU A 64 -0.68 4.29 -20.34
CA LEU A 64 0.08 3.21 -19.70
C LEU A 64 -0.74 1.92 -19.71
N LYS A 65 -0.15 0.86 -20.28
CA LYS A 65 -0.80 -0.45 -20.35
C LYS A 65 -0.63 -1.21 -19.05
N CYS A 66 -1.72 -1.74 -18.53
CA CYS A 66 -1.74 -2.76 -17.49
C CYS A 66 -2.78 -3.82 -17.83
N GLU A 67 -2.37 -5.08 -17.81
CA GLU A 67 -3.25 -6.22 -17.99
C GLU A 67 -3.00 -7.28 -16.91
N VAL A 68 -4.05 -7.73 -16.23
CA VAL A 68 -3.99 -8.66 -15.11
C VAL A 68 -4.71 -9.95 -15.47
N LEU A 69 -3.98 -11.07 -15.48
CA LEU A 69 -4.55 -12.40 -15.57
C LEU A 69 -5.27 -12.72 -14.27
N ARG A 70 -6.47 -13.30 -14.41
CA ARG A 70 -7.24 -13.83 -13.27
C ARG A 70 -7.44 -12.77 -12.18
N ALA A 71 -7.64 -11.52 -12.61
CA ALA A 71 -7.88 -10.40 -11.71
C ALA A 71 -9.06 -10.73 -10.78
N SER A 72 -8.78 -10.81 -9.49
CA SER A 72 -9.77 -11.11 -8.46
C SER A 72 -9.79 -10.05 -7.36
N GLY A 73 -8.67 -9.34 -7.14
CA GLY A 73 -8.62 -8.12 -6.36
C GLY A 73 -8.96 -6.87 -7.17
N THR A 74 -9.26 -5.78 -6.45
CA THR A 74 -9.46 -4.46 -7.05
C THR A 74 -8.16 -3.95 -7.68
N VAL A 75 -8.22 -3.51 -8.94
CA VAL A 75 -7.08 -2.92 -9.65
C VAL A 75 -7.11 -1.40 -9.54
N GLN A 76 -5.96 -0.80 -9.25
CA GLN A 76 -5.78 0.64 -9.06
C GLN A 76 -4.44 1.09 -9.65
N TRP A 77 -4.32 2.38 -9.94
CA TRP A 77 -3.06 3.00 -10.30
C TRP A 77 -2.50 3.82 -9.14
N GLY A 78 -1.19 3.73 -8.93
CA GLY A 78 -0.40 4.61 -8.09
C GLY A 78 0.36 5.62 -8.94
N LYS A 79 0.48 6.86 -8.44
CA LYS A 79 1.35 7.92 -8.97
C LYS A 79 2.20 8.46 -7.83
N ASP A 80 3.52 8.29 -7.89
CA ASP A 80 4.47 8.70 -6.84
C ASP A 80 4.02 8.28 -5.42
N GLY A 81 3.48 7.07 -5.30
CA GLY A 81 2.97 6.52 -4.04
C GLY A 81 1.55 6.95 -3.65
N LEU A 82 0.91 7.88 -4.38
CA LEU A 82 -0.49 8.23 -4.21
C LEU A 82 -1.40 7.27 -5.00
N LEU A 83 -2.29 6.56 -4.31
CA LEU A 83 -3.32 5.76 -4.97
C LEU A 83 -4.40 6.66 -5.57
N LEU A 84 -4.64 6.51 -6.88
CA LEU A 84 -5.62 7.30 -7.63
C LEU A 84 -7.07 6.82 -7.41
N GLY A 85 -7.23 5.60 -6.87
CA GLY A 85 -8.51 5.01 -6.54
C GLY A 85 -8.98 3.91 -7.50
N PRO A 86 -10.07 3.20 -7.16
CA PRO A 86 -10.55 2.03 -7.92
C PRO A 86 -11.57 2.34 -9.02
N GLN A 87 -12.18 3.53 -9.03
CA GLN A 87 -13.18 3.88 -10.03
C GLN A 87 -12.53 4.22 -11.37
N GLN A 88 -13.14 3.78 -12.47
CA GLN A 88 -12.62 4.05 -13.82
C GLN A 88 -12.52 5.55 -14.15
N SER A 89 -13.38 6.38 -13.58
CA SER A 89 -13.36 7.83 -13.78
C SER A 89 -12.28 8.56 -12.97
N LEU A 90 -11.62 7.88 -12.02
CA LEU A 90 -10.62 8.44 -11.10
C LEU A 90 -11.02 9.82 -10.52
N PRO A 91 -12.08 9.88 -9.69
CA PRO A 91 -12.57 11.13 -9.11
C PRO A 91 -11.45 11.94 -8.43
N GLY A 92 -11.39 13.24 -8.71
CA GLY A 92 -10.30 14.12 -8.27
C GLY A 92 -9.18 14.30 -9.30
N PHE A 93 -9.12 13.46 -10.33
CA PHE A 93 -8.17 13.54 -11.43
C PHE A 93 -8.91 13.68 -12.77
N PRO A 94 -9.47 14.85 -13.10
CA PRO A 94 -10.44 15.02 -14.20
C PRO A 94 -9.89 14.70 -15.60
N ARG A 95 -8.56 14.63 -15.76
CA ARG A 95 -7.89 14.27 -17.02
C ARG A 95 -7.56 12.77 -17.10
N TYR A 96 -7.71 12.04 -16.01
CA TYR A 96 -7.26 10.66 -15.89
C TYR A 96 -8.46 9.73 -15.98
N SER A 97 -8.28 8.57 -16.58
CA SER A 97 -9.30 7.50 -16.55
C SER A 97 -8.65 6.13 -16.70
N MET A 98 -9.28 5.10 -16.12
CA MET A 98 -8.94 3.71 -16.42
C MET A 98 -9.81 3.21 -17.58
N ILE A 99 -9.16 2.95 -18.71
CA ILE A 99 -9.79 2.44 -19.94
C ILE A 99 -9.49 0.94 -20.13
N GLY A 100 -10.18 0.34 -21.10
CA GLY A 100 -10.06 -1.07 -21.45
C GLY A 100 -11.23 -1.90 -20.94
N ASN A 101 -11.15 -3.22 -21.14
CA ASN A 101 -12.17 -4.16 -20.71
C ASN A 101 -11.74 -4.95 -19.46
N PRO A 102 -12.29 -4.65 -18.26
CA PRO A 102 -11.99 -5.40 -17.04
C PRO A 102 -12.30 -6.90 -17.13
N LYS A 103 -13.30 -7.31 -17.92
CA LYS A 103 -13.60 -8.75 -18.16
C LYS A 103 -12.49 -9.47 -18.93
N ARG A 104 -11.64 -8.72 -19.63
CA ARG A 104 -10.42 -9.22 -20.30
C ARG A 104 -9.14 -8.94 -19.51
N GLY A 105 -9.28 -8.46 -18.28
CA GLY A 105 -8.19 -8.08 -17.40
C GLY A 105 -7.48 -6.79 -17.80
N GLN A 106 -8.11 -5.90 -18.57
CA GLN A 106 -7.45 -4.67 -19.07
C GLN A 106 -7.81 -3.46 -18.21
N TYR A 107 -6.78 -2.80 -17.68
CA TYR A 107 -6.89 -1.68 -16.74
C TYR A 107 -5.89 -0.58 -17.08
N HIS A 108 -5.94 -0.08 -18.32
CA HIS A 108 -4.94 0.89 -18.79
C HIS A 108 -5.23 2.28 -18.21
N LEU A 109 -4.20 3.00 -17.77
CA LEU A 109 -4.35 4.40 -17.38
C LEU A 109 -4.22 5.28 -18.62
N GLN A 110 -5.24 6.08 -18.87
CA GLN A 110 -5.23 7.16 -19.85
C GLN A 110 -5.12 8.50 -19.12
N ILE A 111 -4.20 9.34 -19.59
CA ILE A 111 -4.04 10.74 -19.16
C ILE A 111 -4.25 11.62 -20.39
N GLU A 112 -5.37 12.32 -20.42
CA GLU A 112 -5.67 13.28 -21.49
C GLU A 112 -4.96 14.61 -21.24
N LYS A 113 -4.57 15.28 -22.34
CA LYS A 113 -3.93 16.60 -22.31
C LYS A 113 -2.80 16.65 -21.28
N ALA A 114 -1.82 15.76 -21.44
CA ALA A 114 -0.70 15.59 -20.52
C ALA A 114 -0.07 16.94 -20.15
N GLN A 115 0.22 17.13 -18.86
CA GLN A 115 0.83 18.33 -18.29
C GLN A 115 2.16 17.95 -17.64
N LEU A 116 3.03 18.94 -17.40
CA LEU A 116 4.34 18.68 -16.77
C LEU A 116 4.22 18.05 -15.37
N GLU A 117 3.12 18.32 -14.66
CA GLU A 117 2.79 17.68 -13.38
C GLU A 117 2.50 16.17 -13.50
N ASP A 118 2.27 15.65 -14.71
CA ASP A 118 2.11 14.22 -14.99
C ASP A 118 3.46 13.51 -15.20
N ASP A 119 4.57 14.26 -15.18
CA ASP A 119 5.90 13.68 -15.15
C ASP A 119 6.14 13.05 -13.76
N ALA A 120 6.03 11.73 -13.71
CA ALA A 120 5.98 10.98 -12.46
C ALA A 120 6.22 9.48 -12.70
N PHE A 121 6.44 8.74 -11.61
CA PHE A 121 6.40 7.29 -11.64
C PHE A 121 4.99 6.77 -11.39
N TYR A 122 4.61 5.79 -12.20
CA TYR A 122 3.32 5.14 -12.15
C TYR A 122 3.47 3.63 -11.98
N GLU A 123 2.55 3.04 -11.24
CA GLU A 123 2.48 1.59 -11.07
C GLU A 123 1.04 1.11 -11.04
N CYS A 124 0.81 -0.08 -11.57
CA CYS A 124 -0.48 -0.75 -11.53
C CYS A 124 -0.48 -1.73 -10.37
N GLN A 125 -1.51 -1.69 -9.53
CA GLN A 125 -1.64 -2.54 -8.36
C GLN A 125 -2.93 -3.33 -8.42
N ALA A 126 -2.87 -4.62 -8.12
CA ALA A 126 -4.06 -5.44 -7.89
C ALA A 126 -4.06 -5.85 -6.41
N GLY A 127 -5.11 -5.47 -5.68
CA GLY A 127 -5.23 -5.71 -4.24
C GLY A 127 -5.39 -7.19 -3.90
N ARG A 128 -5.34 -7.50 -2.59
CA ARG A 128 -5.65 -8.84 -2.08
C ARG A 128 -7.14 -9.14 -2.27
N SER A 129 -7.46 -10.40 -2.55
CA SER A 129 -8.83 -10.94 -2.52
C SER A 129 -8.84 -12.25 -1.72
N GLU A 130 -10.00 -12.89 -1.61
CA GLU A 130 -10.08 -14.25 -1.04
C GLU A 130 -9.24 -15.27 -1.81
N SER A 131 -8.93 -14.98 -3.09
CA SER A 131 -8.30 -15.93 -4.01
C SER A 131 -6.90 -15.58 -4.49
N SER A 132 -6.41 -14.40 -4.16
CA SER A 132 -5.11 -13.93 -4.64
C SER A 132 -4.46 -13.01 -3.62
N HIS A 133 -3.14 -13.14 -3.49
CA HIS A 133 -2.30 -12.13 -2.85
C HIS A 133 -2.27 -10.85 -3.71
N ALA A 134 -2.02 -9.72 -3.04
CA ALA A 134 -1.80 -8.44 -3.73
C ALA A 134 -0.53 -8.52 -4.60
N ILE A 135 -0.56 -7.87 -5.77
CA ILE A 135 0.59 -7.74 -6.67
C ILE A 135 0.72 -6.27 -7.08
N VAL A 136 1.96 -5.82 -7.28
CA VAL A 136 2.31 -4.47 -7.73
C VAL A 136 3.24 -4.63 -8.93
N SER A 137 2.99 -3.88 -10.00
CA SER A 137 3.80 -3.95 -11.22
C SER A 137 5.16 -3.29 -11.01
N SER A 138 6.06 -3.46 -11.98
CA SER A 138 7.19 -2.56 -12.17
C SER A 138 6.71 -1.11 -12.32
N MET A 139 7.53 -0.18 -11.83
CA MET A 139 7.31 1.25 -12.02
C MET A 139 7.58 1.64 -13.48
N ALA A 140 6.74 2.52 -14.01
CA ALA A 140 6.93 3.16 -15.31
C ALA A 140 7.03 4.68 -15.14
N TRP A 141 8.08 5.27 -15.71
CA TRP A 141 8.24 6.72 -15.75
C TRP A 141 7.49 7.29 -16.96
N VAL A 142 6.56 8.21 -16.70
CA VAL A 142 6.01 9.08 -17.75
C VAL A 142 6.85 10.35 -17.76
N ASN A 143 7.51 10.63 -18.88
CA ASN A 143 8.26 11.86 -19.11
C ASN A 143 7.42 12.78 -19.99
N VAL A 144 7.14 14.01 -19.54
CA VAL A 144 6.34 14.98 -20.29
C VAL A 144 7.20 16.13 -20.79
N GLN A 145 7.37 16.20 -22.10
CA GLN A 145 8.19 17.22 -22.75
C GLN A 145 7.38 18.49 -23.02
N SER A 146 7.94 19.66 -22.72
CA SER A 146 7.27 20.95 -22.91
C SER A 146 7.20 21.40 -24.35
N GLU A 147 8.17 21.02 -25.19
CA GLU A 147 8.31 21.36 -26.61
C GLU A 147 8.88 20.18 -27.40
#